data_AF-A0A7U3ZPI2-F1
#
_entry.id   AF-A0A7U3ZPI2-F1
#
_cell.length_a   1.000
_cell.length_b   1.000
_cell.length_c   1.000
_cell.angle_alpha   90.00
_cell.angle_beta   90.00
_cell.angle_gamma   90.00
#
_symmetry.space_group_name_H-M   'P 1'
#
loop_
_entity.id
_entity.type
_entity.pdbx_description
1 polymer ?
#
loop_
_entity_poly.entity_id
_entity_poly.type
_entity_poly.pdbx_seq_one_letter_code
_entity_poly.pdbx_strand_id
1 'polypeptide(L)'
;MMSSSAFFALLWIVPFSDGLSYVALTALLLFLMRMLLRAQSVEKKRFRVRLGLTLMLWTALVLYVIQPQWSRSFNPGRVLLYSSTLPAEIIQKNRDSLNITESFSFDDWERRSEEDPGLAARIGTVYLAGQDVGPQALRLLSGHIIHWIPAFPKDELQAVQWKGMLRKGELQEITGKIEVDGQKMLRLRYARQVLDSVLLPGGVSSFRLRFPAFGIGRAETTLELDHKPLKKVAFYTRKPQPLSVYFMLQSPDFESKTLAEWLGKNGSRVEMITTVAKNTQRTISINRWVNPKPFVADLIITDPENAGHPMVKKAVADGKSVLFFNIIQPEPAIKKINAALGTQWRIRKTSNEESVGIGKGMTSLPYQLEENLRQRSVFGYPAAVQKVGGKVGLSLVNETFPLKLSGDSLTYNAFWSSILQVLSPTQESAVSAVAPLWKDVRSSIVLNHFSTPIPSFSLAHDTVLTQGSPLNALTGTAEYIFRTSGWLPFQDSLEVYVEPEESAVSKAERLRETLRAHHQIAQGNLPTASPQVISSKLPDWAWMLLFLLCLTALWIEPKLRY
;
A
#
# COMPACT_ATOMS: atom_id res chain seq x y z
N MET A 1 -13.31 39.17 38.92
CA MET A 1 -12.95 39.65 40.28
C MET A 1 -11.88 38.72 40.83
N MET A 2 -10.61 39.11 40.72
CA MET A 2 -9.46 38.33 41.19
C MET A 2 -9.34 38.50 42.71
N SER A 3 -9.37 37.41 43.47
CA SER A 3 -9.20 37.43 44.92
C SER A 3 -7.74 37.71 45.27
N SER A 4 -7.53 38.73 46.10
CA SER A 4 -6.25 39.21 46.63
C SER A 4 -5.53 38.20 47.56
N SER A 5 -6.06 36.97 47.71
CA SER A 5 -5.54 35.92 48.58
C SER A 5 -4.41 35.07 47.99
N ALA A 6 -4.11 35.16 46.68
CA ALA A 6 -3.07 34.35 46.05
C ALA A 6 -1.64 34.87 46.25
N PHE A 7 -1.45 36.13 46.67
CA PHE A 7 -0.12 36.73 46.77
C PHE A 7 0.61 36.36 48.08
N PHE A 8 -0.10 35.94 49.13
CA PHE A 8 0.49 35.58 50.42
C PHE A 8 0.75 34.08 50.61
N ALA A 9 0.23 33.21 49.74
CA ALA A 9 0.49 31.77 49.80
C ALA A 9 1.82 31.33 49.15
N LEU A 10 2.53 32.24 48.48
CA LEU A 10 3.76 31.96 47.72
C LEU A 10 5.04 31.95 48.59
N LEU A 11 4.94 32.22 49.89
CA LEU A 11 6.11 32.38 50.78
C LEU A 11 6.39 31.19 51.72
N TRP A 12 5.59 30.11 51.68
CA TRP A 12 5.66 29.03 52.67
C TRP A 12 6.00 27.63 52.14
N ILE A 13 6.35 27.49 50.86
CA ILE A 13 6.80 26.21 50.30
C ILE A 13 8.17 26.40 49.68
N VAL A 14 9.18 26.52 50.54
CA VAL A 14 10.59 26.52 50.14
C VAL A 14 11.29 25.46 50.98
N PRO A 15 11.94 24.45 50.38
CA PRO A 15 12.65 23.42 51.14
C PRO A 15 13.78 24.04 51.96
N PHE A 16 14.05 23.47 53.14
CA PHE A 16 14.98 24.00 54.16
C PHE A 16 16.41 24.24 53.64
N SER A 17 16.81 23.63 52.52
CA SER A 17 18.09 23.84 51.84
C SER A 17 18.21 25.19 51.12
N ASP A 18 17.10 25.79 50.70
CA ASP A 18 17.11 27.06 49.97
C ASP A 18 17.05 28.28 50.91
N GLY A 19 16.71 28.08 52.18
CA GLY A 19 16.76 29.17 53.18
C GLY A 19 18.16 29.78 53.30
N LEU A 20 19.20 28.97 53.14
CA LEU A 20 20.61 29.41 53.17
C LEU A 20 20.97 30.28 51.96
N SER A 21 20.46 29.96 50.77
CA SER A 21 20.70 30.79 49.58
C SER A 21 19.99 32.13 49.72
N TYR A 22 18.75 32.20 50.23
CA TYR A 22 18.08 33.48 50.50
C TYR A 22 18.78 34.32 51.59
N VAL A 23 19.30 33.70 52.65
CA VAL A 23 20.07 34.40 53.69
C VAL A 23 21.41 34.92 53.15
N ALA A 24 22.14 34.11 52.37
CA ALA A 24 23.38 34.55 51.74
C ALA A 24 23.13 35.69 50.73
N LEU A 25 22.03 35.62 49.99
CA LEU A 25 21.59 36.63 49.04
C LEU A 25 21.25 37.95 49.74
N THR A 26 20.43 37.91 50.77
CA THR A 26 20.08 39.10 51.55
C THR A 26 21.30 39.71 52.25
N ALA A 27 22.22 38.88 52.78
CA ALA A 27 23.48 39.35 53.37
C ALA A 27 24.40 40.05 52.35
N LEU A 28 24.52 39.50 51.13
CA LEU A 28 25.36 40.06 50.08
C LEU A 28 24.76 41.36 49.50
N LEU A 29 23.43 41.46 49.42
CA LEU A 29 22.73 42.71 49.08
C LEU A 29 22.98 43.80 50.13
N LEU A 30 22.84 43.47 51.43
CA LEU A 30 23.10 44.40 52.53
C LEU A 30 24.57 44.85 52.55
N PHE A 31 25.50 43.95 52.26
CA PHE A 31 26.92 44.26 52.13
C PHE A 31 27.19 45.22 50.97
N LEU A 32 26.61 44.98 49.79
CA LEU A 32 26.74 45.84 48.62
C LEU A 32 26.09 47.21 48.82
N MET A 33 24.90 47.27 49.45
CA MET A 33 24.24 48.52 49.85
C MET A 33 25.13 49.33 50.81
N ARG A 34 25.76 48.66 51.79
CA ARG A 34 26.67 49.31 52.74
C ARG A 34 27.94 49.84 52.07
N MET A 35 28.50 49.11 51.10
CA MET A 35 29.61 49.57 50.25
C MET A 35 29.20 50.80 49.41
N LEU A 36 28.00 50.79 48.83
CA LEU A 36 27.49 51.89 48.02
C LEU A 36 27.26 53.16 48.85
N LEU A 37 26.73 53.02 50.07
CA LEU A 37 26.49 54.13 51.02
C LEU A 37 27.79 54.71 51.61
N ARG A 38 28.88 53.94 51.66
CA ARG A 38 30.20 54.41 52.10
C ARG A 38 30.97 55.20 51.03
N ALA A 39 30.56 55.14 49.77
CA ALA A 39 31.20 55.89 48.68
C ALA A 39 30.77 57.37 48.72
N GLN A 40 31.34 58.16 49.64
CA GLN A 40 30.96 59.54 49.95
C GLN A 40 31.26 60.61 48.86
N SER A 41 31.68 60.24 47.66
CA SER A 41 32.14 61.21 46.62
C SER A 41 31.47 61.08 45.25
N VAL A 42 30.28 60.49 45.16
CA VAL A 42 29.61 60.23 43.86
C VAL A 42 28.45 61.20 43.62
N GLU A 43 28.42 61.79 42.43
CA GLU A 43 27.38 62.72 41.98
C GLU A 43 25.97 62.10 42.04
N LYS A 44 24.96 62.85 42.50
CA LYS A 44 23.61 62.34 42.83
C LYS A 44 22.92 61.59 41.69
N LYS A 45 23.16 61.97 40.42
CA LYS A 45 22.58 61.28 39.26
C LYS A 45 23.18 59.89 39.06
N ARG A 46 24.50 59.81 39.16
CA ARG A 46 25.28 58.57 39.01
C ARG A 46 24.95 57.56 40.11
N PHE A 47 24.76 58.06 41.33
CA PHE A 47 24.27 57.22 42.43
C PHE A 47 22.92 56.56 42.13
N ARG A 48 21.95 57.28 41.54
CA ARG A 48 20.62 56.71 41.20
C ARG A 48 20.72 55.64 40.11
N VAL A 49 21.52 55.86 39.07
CA VAL A 49 21.71 54.88 37.98
C VAL A 49 22.36 53.61 38.53
N ARG A 50 23.41 53.75 39.33
CA ARG A 50 24.10 52.60 39.94
C ARG A 50 23.22 51.84 40.92
N LEU A 51 22.41 52.54 41.71
CA LEU A 51 21.41 51.93 42.59
C LEU A 51 20.37 51.14 41.77
N GLY A 52 19.84 51.74 40.69
CA GLY A 52 18.86 51.09 39.81
C GLY A 52 19.40 49.82 39.14
N LEU A 53 20.60 49.87 38.58
CA LEU A 53 21.25 48.71 37.95
C LEU A 53 21.56 47.60 38.97
N THR A 54 21.99 47.97 40.17
CA THR A 54 22.24 47.01 41.26
C THR A 54 20.94 46.34 41.69
N LEU A 55 19.86 47.10 41.83
CA LEU A 55 18.54 46.58 42.17
C LEU A 55 18.00 45.64 41.08
N MET A 56 18.19 46.00 39.80
CA MET A 56 17.78 45.19 38.65
C MET A 56 18.56 43.87 38.57
N LEU A 57 19.89 43.89 38.76
CA LEU A 57 20.73 42.69 38.83
C LEU A 57 20.27 41.76 39.96
N TRP A 58 19.97 42.32 41.13
CA TRP A 58 19.48 41.57 42.28
C TRP A 58 18.08 40.98 42.05
N THR A 59 17.20 41.74 41.41
CA THR A 59 15.86 41.27 41.04
C THR A 59 15.95 40.09 40.08
N ALA A 60 16.84 40.18 39.08
CA ALA A 60 17.13 39.08 38.17
C ALA A 60 17.67 37.84 38.89
N LEU A 61 18.52 38.05 39.90
CA LEU A 61 19.16 36.96 40.64
C LEU A 61 18.19 36.26 41.58
N VAL A 62 17.33 37.02 42.24
CA VAL A 62 16.21 36.48 43.04
C VAL A 62 15.23 35.72 42.14
N LEU A 63 14.87 36.27 40.98
CA LEU A 63 13.99 35.59 40.02
C LEU A 63 14.60 34.31 39.45
N TYR A 64 15.92 34.28 39.21
CA TYR A 64 16.63 33.07 38.79
C TYR A 64 16.57 31.98 39.86
N VAL A 65 16.76 32.34 41.13
CA VAL A 65 16.68 31.40 42.26
C VAL A 65 15.26 30.90 42.48
N ILE A 66 14.26 31.77 42.33
CA ILE A 66 12.83 31.41 42.46
C ILE A 66 12.37 30.52 41.30
N GLN A 67 13.03 30.58 40.13
CA GLN A 67 12.64 29.89 38.89
C GLN A 67 11.12 29.94 38.68
N PRO A 68 10.52 31.11 38.43
CA PRO A 68 9.07 31.23 38.24
C PRO A 68 8.60 30.23 37.19
N GLN A 69 7.71 29.35 37.60
CA GLN A 69 7.18 28.28 36.78
C GLN A 69 5.83 28.73 36.25
N TRP A 70 5.67 28.70 34.93
CA TRP A 70 4.37 28.91 34.30
C TRP A 70 3.67 27.58 34.17
N SER A 71 2.49 27.50 34.76
CA SER A 71 1.66 26.33 34.71
C SER A 71 0.67 26.53 33.55
N ARG A 72 0.83 25.76 32.47
CA ARG A 72 -0.16 25.71 31.38
C ARG A 72 -1.04 24.49 31.61
N SER A 73 -2.35 24.71 31.55
CA SER A 73 -3.33 23.62 31.58
C SER A 73 -3.10 22.73 30.36
N PHE A 74 -2.51 21.56 30.58
CA PHE A 74 -2.38 20.53 29.56
C PHE A 74 -3.71 19.76 29.55
N ASN A 75 -4.28 19.53 28.37
CA ASN A 75 -5.39 18.60 28.24
C ASN A 75 -4.80 17.25 27.78
N PRO A 76 -4.40 16.36 28.71
CA PRO A 76 -3.70 15.11 28.40
C PRO A 76 -4.55 14.11 27.62
N GLY A 77 -5.84 14.38 27.41
CA GLY A 77 -6.76 13.43 26.80
C GLY A 77 -6.37 13.07 25.35
N ARG A 78 -5.84 14.01 24.57
CA ARG A 78 -5.54 13.81 23.14
C ARG A 78 -4.30 14.59 22.70
N VAL A 79 -3.34 13.90 22.08
CA VAL A 79 -2.13 14.49 21.52
C VAL A 79 -1.97 14.10 20.05
N LEU A 80 -1.56 15.05 19.20
CA LEU A 80 -1.21 14.79 17.80
C LEU A 80 0.31 14.70 17.64
N LEU A 81 0.82 13.52 17.30
CA LEU A 81 2.21 13.34 16.88
C LEU A 81 2.27 13.33 15.36
N TYR A 82 3.16 14.11 14.76
CA TYR A 82 3.23 14.24 13.30
C TYR A 82 4.65 14.10 12.75
N SER A 83 4.75 13.62 11.51
CA SER A 83 6.02 13.61 10.77
C SER A 83 6.45 15.02 10.40
N SER A 84 7.73 15.33 10.56
CA SER A 84 8.33 16.61 10.17
C SER A 84 8.23 16.90 8.67
N THR A 85 7.95 15.88 7.85
CA THR A 85 7.77 16.02 6.39
C THR A 85 6.36 16.50 5.99
N LEU A 86 5.42 16.61 6.94
CA LEU A 86 4.04 16.97 6.63
C LEU A 86 3.85 18.50 6.47
N PRO A 87 3.10 18.94 5.44
CA PRO A 87 2.69 20.34 5.31
C PRO A 87 1.89 20.84 6.52
N ALA A 88 2.14 22.10 6.92
CA ALA A 88 1.46 22.74 8.04
C ALA A 88 -0.08 22.77 7.88
N GLU A 89 -0.57 22.86 6.64
CA GLU A 89 -2.00 22.83 6.33
C GLU A 89 -2.67 21.51 6.77
N ILE A 90 -1.99 20.37 6.56
CA ILE A 90 -2.49 19.05 6.96
C ILE A 90 -2.51 18.92 8.48
N ILE A 91 -1.45 19.42 9.14
CA ILE A 91 -1.32 19.40 10.59
C ILE A 91 -2.45 20.23 11.22
N GLN A 92 -2.66 21.45 10.74
CA GLN A 92 -3.71 22.34 11.25
C GLN A 92 -5.11 21.78 10.98
N LYS A 93 -5.37 21.27 9.77
CA LYS A 93 -6.64 20.61 9.44
C LYS A 93 -6.94 19.45 10.40
N ASN A 94 -5.96 18.60 10.69
CA ASN A 94 -6.13 17.48 11.62
C ASN A 94 -6.34 17.96 13.05
N ARG A 95 -5.60 18.99 13.48
CA ARG A 95 -5.73 19.61 14.80
C ARG A 95 -7.15 20.16 15.02
N ASP A 96 -7.66 20.91 14.05
CA ASP A 96 -8.98 21.53 14.11
C ASP A 96 -10.09 20.48 14.04
N SER A 97 -9.95 19.48 13.15
CA SER A 97 -10.94 18.42 12.96
C SER A 97 -11.06 17.49 14.17
N LEU A 98 -9.96 17.26 14.89
CA LEU A 98 -9.91 16.35 16.04
C LEU A 98 -10.03 17.09 17.39
N ASN A 99 -10.10 18.42 17.35
CA ASN A 99 -10.10 19.31 18.50
C ASN A 99 -8.91 19.05 19.45
N ILE A 100 -7.71 18.92 18.87
CA ILE A 100 -6.48 18.62 19.61
C ILE A 100 -5.77 19.92 19.96
N THR A 101 -5.50 20.14 21.25
CA THR A 101 -4.83 21.36 21.69
C THR A 101 -3.32 21.28 21.51
N GLU A 102 -2.71 20.10 21.62
CA GLU A 102 -1.26 19.92 21.66
C GLU A 102 -0.77 19.01 20.52
N SER A 103 0.25 19.45 19.81
CA SER A 103 0.86 18.72 18.71
C SER A 103 2.39 18.77 18.78
N PHE A 104 3.04 17.62 18.59
CA PHE A 104 4.51 17.52 18.59
C PHE A 104 4.99 16.83 17.31
N SER A 105 6.14 17.25 16.78
CA SER A 105 6.85 16.43 15.80
C SER A 105 7.38 15.17 16.48
N PHE A 106 7.69 14.12 15.71
CA PHE A 106 8.32 12.92 16.27
C PHE A 106 9.66 13.23 16.96
N ASP A 107 10.47 14.10 16.37
CA ASP A 107 11.77 14.50 16.93
C ASP A 107 11.61 15.30 18.24
N ASP A 108 10.60 16.18 18.31
CA ASP A 108 10.29 16.95 19.51
C ASP A 108 9.75 16.05 20.63
N TRP A 109 8.99 15.03 20.27
CA TRP A 109 8.45 14.05 21.20
C TRP A 109 9.55 13.22 21.84
N GLU A 110 10.49 12.70 21.05
CA GLU A 110 11.62 11.90 21.57
C GLU A 110 12.45 12.75 22.54
N ARG A 111 12.86 13.95 22.12
CA ARG A 111 13.63 14.89 22.95
C ARG A 111 12.93 15.24 24.27
N ARG A 112 11.63 15.57 24.23
CA ARG A 112 10.89 15.92 25.46
C ARG A 112 10.65 14.73 26.38
N SER A 113 10.52 13.54 25.82
CA SER A 113 10.36 12.31 26.60
C SER A 113 11.67 11.89 27.28
N GLU A 114 12.82 12.24 26.70
CA GLU A 114 14.13 12.11 27.35
C GLU A 114 14.28 13.10 28.52
N GLU A 115 13.82 14.34 28.35
CA GLU A 115 13.85 15.38 29.39
C GLU A 115 12.86 15.11 30.56
N ASP A 116 11.66 14.61 30.28
CA ASP A 116 10.65 14.20 31.28
C ASP A 116 10.14 12.77 30.98
N PRO A 117 10.73 11.74 31.59
CA PRO A 117 10.27 10.35 31.43
C PRO A 117 8.80 10.13 31.84
N GLY A 118 8.22 11.02 32.66
CA GLY A 118 6.83 10.97 33.07
C GLY A 118 5.86 11.47 31.99
N LEU A 119 6.33 12.16 30.95
CA LEU A 119 5.50 12.72 29.89
C LEU A 119 4.73 11.63 29.14
N ALA A 120 5.42 10.55 28.77
CA ALA A 120 4.83 9.42 28.06
C ALA A 120 3.76 8.72 28.89
N ALA A 121 3.89 8.63 30.22
CA ALA A 121 2.88 8.00 31.07
C ALA A 121 1.63 8.87 31.29
N ARG A 122 1.71 10.17 30.98
CA ARG A 122 0.64 11.15 31.25
C ARG A 122 -0.30 11.37 30.07
N ILE A 123 0.05 10.89 28.87
CA ILE A 123 -0.76 11.07 27.67
C ILE A 123 -1.86 10.00 27.59
N GLY A 124 -3.06 10.39 27.16
CA GLY A 124 -4.18 9.46 26.96
C GLY A 124 -4.18 8.85 25.56
N THR A 125 -4.96 9.46 24.67
CA THR A 125 -5.10 9.01 23.27
C THR A 125 -4.11 9.73 22.37
N VAL A 126 -3.43 8.97 21.51
CA VAL A 126 -2.40 9.49 20.61
C VAL A 126 -2.88 9.38 19.17
N TYR A 127 -2.96 10.51 18.48
CA TYR A 127 -3.18 10.56 17.04
C TYR A 127 -1.83 10.67 16.36
N LEU A 128 -1.50 9.73 15.49
CA LEU A 128 -0.22 9.66 14.82
C LEU A 128 -0.43 9.97 13.34
N ALA A 129 0.13 11.08 12.86
CA ALA A 129 0.00 11.56 11.50
C ALA A 129 1.30 11.33 10.69
N GLY A 130 1.19 10.60 9.59
CA GLY A 130 2.34 10.23 8.73
C GLY A 130 2.88 8.83 9.00
N GLN A 131 3.99 8.47 8.34
CA GLN A 131 4.59 7.12 8.39
C GLN A 131 6.05 7.05 8.86
N ASP A 132 6.72 8.19 9.09
CA ASP A 132 8.16 8.23 9.39
C ASP A 132 8.47 8.11 10.90
N VAL A 133 7.77 7.24 11.62
CA VAL A 133 7.90 7.16 13.08
C VAL A 133 9.09 6.29 13.47
N GLY A 134 10.00 6.85 14.25
CA GLY A 134 11.15 6.14 14.79
C GLY A 134 10.74 4.98 15.71
N PRO A 135 11.53 3.88 15.76
CA PRO A 135 11.30 2.79 16.71
C PRO A 135 11.30 3.24 18.18
N GLN A 136 12.05 4.29 18.51
CA GLN A 136 12.12 4.84 19.87
C GLN A 136 10.83 5.55 20.25
N ALA A 137 10.34 6.47 19.41
CA ALA A 137 9.01 7.07 19.56
C ALA A 137 7.92 6.00 19.71
N LEU A 138 7.89 4.97 18.85
CA LEU A 138 6.90 3.89 18.96
C LEU A 138 7.00 3.12 20.29
N ARG A 139 8.22 2.87 20.79
CA ARG A 139 8.43 2.22 22.09
C ARG A 139 7.88 3.06 23.24
N LEU A 140 8.06 4.39 23.21
CA LEU A 140 7.53 5.30 24.23
C LEU A 140 5.99 5.33 24.23
N LEU A 141 5.38 5.06 23.08
CA LEU A 141 3.92 4.98 22.92
C LEU A 141 3.34 3.61 23.30
N SER A 142 4.18 2.66 23.71
CA SER A 142 3.74 1.36 24.22
C SER A 142 2.72 1.53 25.36
N GLY A 143 1.53 0.96 25.20
CA GLY A 143 0.45 1.02 26.20
C GLY A 143 -0.58 2.13 25.99
N HIS A 144 -0.42 2.97 24.95
CA HIS A 144 -1.39 4.01 24.60
C HIS A 144 -2.34 3.56 23.48
N ILE A 145 -3.52 4.18 23.42
CA ILE A 145 -4.42 4.03 22.27
C ILE A 145 -3.89 4.92 21.14
N ILE A 146 -3.39 4.28 20.07
CA ILE A 146 -2.84 4.99 18.91
C ILE A 146 -3.86 4.95 17.76
N HIS A 147 -4.29 6.13 17.32
CA HIS A 147 -5.07 6.32 16.09
C HIS A 147 -4.14 6.83 14.98
N TRP A 148 -3.89 5.98 13.99
CA TRP A 148 -3.04 6.34 12.87
C TRP A 148 -3.83 7.04 11.75
N ILE A 149 -3.29 8.18 11.31
CA ILE A 149 -3.76 8.99 10.19
C ILE A 149 -2.65 8.97 9.13
N PRO A 150 -2.73 8.06 8.15
CA PRO A 150 -1.71 7.99 7.11
C PRO A 150 -1.72 9.28 6.29
N ALA A 151 -0.53 9.76 5.94
CA ALA A 151 -0.39 11.00 5.17
C ALA A 151 0.76 10.83 4.18
N PHE A 152 0.42 10.90 2.89
CA PHE A 152 1.35 10.66 1.80
C PHE A 152 1.61 11.95 1.03
N PRO A 153 2.84 12.14 0.52
CA PRO A 153 3.11 13.21 -0.44
C PRO A 153 2.23 13.06 -1.70
N LYS A 154 1.91 14.18 -2.34
CA LYS A 154 1.25 14.17 -3.65
C LYS A 154 2.18 13.52 -4.69
N ASP A 155 1.58 12.92 -5.71
CA ASP A 155 2.23 12.17 -6.79
C ASP A 155 3.02 10.93 -6.33
N GLU A 156 2.88 10.51 -5.07
CA GLU A 156 3.45 9.26 -4.56
C GLU A 156 2.38 8.19 -4.35
N LEU A 157 2.81 6.92 -4.48
CA LEU A 157 1.94 5.79 -4.21
C LEU A 157 1.57 5.76 -2.72
N GLN A 158 0.27 5.62 -2.44
CA GLN A 158 -0.27 5.43 -1.10
C GLN A 158 -0.45 3.94 -0.79
N ALA A 159 -0.81 3.17 -1.82
CA ALA A 159 -0.94 1.73 -1.76
C ALA A 159 -0.62 1.15 -3.14
N VAL A 160 0.02 -0.01 -3.18
CA VAL A 160 0.24 -0.75 -4.42
C VAL A 160 0.32 -2.24 -4.09
N GLN A 161 -0.28 -3.07 -4.95
CA GLN A 161 -0.24 -4.52 -4.80
C GLN A 161 -0.29 -5.21 -6.17
N TRP A 162 0.37 -6.35 -6.24
CA TRP A 162 0.40 -7.23 -7.41
C TRP A 162 0.73 -8.66 -6.99
N LYS A 163 0.56 -9.64 -7.87
CA LYS A 163 1.04 -11.02 -7.64
C LYS A 163 2.57 -11.10 -7.76
N GLY A 164 3.26 -11.57 -6.73
CA GLY A 164 4.72 -11.76 -6.76
C GLY A 164 5.18 -12.96 -7.57
N MET A 165 4.29 -13.94 -7.79
CA MET A 165 4.55 -15.15 -8.58
C MET A 165 3.43 -15.41 -9.57
N LEU A 166 3.80 -15.72 -10.80
CA LEU A 166 2.90 -15.93 -11.93
C LEU A 166 3.38 -17.09 -12.80
N ARG A 167 2.52 -17.59 -13.68
CA ARG A 167 2.93 -18.41 -14.83
C ARG A 167 3.03 -17.54 -16.09
N LYS A 168 3.87 -17.95 -17.04
CA LYS A 168 3.90 -17.31 -18.37
C LYS A 168 2.49 -17.34 -18.97
N GLY A 169 2.04 -16.20 -19.50
CA GLY A 169 0.69 -15.99 -20.04
C GLY A 169 -0.38 -15.68 -19.00
N GLU A 170 -0.09 -15.80 -17.70
CA GLU A 170 -1.02 -15.34 -16.67
C GLU A 170 -1.06 -13.81 -16.65
N LEU A 171 -2.25 -13.23 -16.44
CA LEU A 171 -2.37 -11.79 -16.29
C LEU A 171 -1.82 -11.34 -14.94
N GLN A 172 -0.82 -10.47 -15.00
CA GLN A 172 -0.45 -9.62 -13.90
C GLN A 172 -1.48 -8.49 -13.81
N GLU A 173 -1.96 -8.26 -12.60
CA GLU A 173 -2.74 -7.09 -12.25
C GLU A 173 -1.98 -6.29 -11.20
N ILE A 174 -1.82 -4.99 -11.44
CA ILE A 174 -1.24 -4.03 -10.52
C ILE A 174 -2.37 -3.09 -10.13
N THR A 175 -2.67 -3.05 -8.85
CA THR A 175 -3.68 -2.13 -8.30
C THR A 175 -3.06 -1.27 -7.23
N GLY A 176 -3.59 -0.06 -7.06
CA GLY A 176 -3.07 0.85 -6.07
C GLY A 176 -3.91 2.10 -5.90
N LYS A 177 -3.42 3.00 -5.05
CA LYS A 177 -3.98 4.31 -4.77
C LYS A 177 -2.87 5.35 -4.84
N ILE A 178 -3.20 6.50 -5.43
CA ILE A 178 -2.30 7.64 -5.57
C ILE A 178 -3.15 8.91 -5.52
N GLU A 179 -2.58 9.97 -4.95
CA GLU A 179 -3.15 11.31 -5.04
C GLU A 179 -2.33 12.14 -6.01
N VAL A 180 -2.98 12.69 -7.05
CA VAL A 180 -2.31 13.46 -8.09
C VAL A 180 -2.81 14.90 -8.13
N ASP A 181 -1.88 15.82 -8.39
CA ASP A 181 -2.23 17.23 -8.63
C ASP A 181 -2.68 17.42 -10.08
N GLY A 182 -4.00 17.53 -10.29
CA GLY A 182 -4.60 17.59 -11.62
C GLY A 182 -4.60 16.24 -12.37
N GLN A 183 -4.91 16.29 -13.66
CA GLN A 183 -5.02 15.08 -14.48
C GLN A 183 -3.65 14.60 -14.95
N LYS A 184 -3.31 13.34 -14.67
CA LYS A 184 -1.99 12.74 -15.00
C LYS A 184 -2.12 11.35 -15.60
N MET A 185 -1.17 10.95 -16.43
CA MET A 185 -1.19 9.63 -17.09
C MET A 185 -0.25 8.66 -16.39
N LEU A 186 -0.82 7.60 -15.80
CA LEU A 186 -0.07 6.50 -15.21
C LEU A 186 0.16 5.42 -16.27
N ARG A 187 1.42 5.05 -16.49
CA ARG A 187 1.82 4.06 -17.50
C ARG A 187 2.61 2.94 -16.86
N LEU A 188 2.36 1.72 -17.30
CA LEU A 188 3.20 0.58 -17.02
C LEU A 188 4.09 0.29 -18.22
N ARG A 189 5.41 0.20 -17.99
CA ARG A 189 6.39 -0.02 -19.04
C ARG A 189 7.21 -1.27 -18.83
N TYR A 190 7.56 -1.88 -19.94
CA TYR A 190 8.63 -2.86 -20.02
C TYR A 190 9.58 -2.45 -21.13
N ALA A 191 10.84 -2.22 -20.79
CA ALA A 191 11.81 -1.60 -21.67
C ALA A 191 11.23 -0.33 -22.33
N ARG A 192 11.09 -0.30 -23.66
CA ARG A 192 10.56 0.86 -24.40
C ARG A 192 9.05 0.82 -24.64
N GLN A 193 8.38 -0.30 -24.37
CA GLN A 193 6.97 -0.51 -24.68
C GLN A 193 6.07 -0.16 -23.48
N VAL A 194 4.94 0.46 -23.77
CA VAL A 194 3.86 0.68 -22.79
C VAL A 194 2.98 -0.56 -22.81
N LEU A 195 2.92 -1.26 -21.68
CA LEU A 195 2.10 -2.46 -21.51
C LEU A 195 0.64 -2.11 -21.29
N ASP A 196 0.41 -1.11 -20.43
CA ASP A 196 -0.92 -0.60 -20.11
C ASP A 196 -0.83 0.84 -19.57
N SER A 197 -1.94 1.57 -19.60
CA SER A 197 -1.98 2.95 -19.10
C SER A 197 -3.37 3.37 -18.66
N VAL A 198 -3.44 4.26 -17.68
CA VAL A 198 -4.68 4.82 -17.16
C VAL A 198 -4.53 6.31 -16.89
N LEU A 199 -5.55 7.07 -17.27
CA LEU A 199 -5.63 8.50 -17.02
C LEU A 199 -6.24 8.73 -15.63
N LEU A 200 -5.49 9.35 -14.74
CA LEU A 200 -5.90 9.64 -13.37
C LEU A 200 -6.50 11.04 -13.30
N PRO A 201 -7.72 11.22 -12.78
CA PRO A 201 -8.24 12.54 -12.45
C PRO A 201 -7.51 13.12 -11.24
N GLY A 202 -7.56 14.46 -11.09
CA GLY A 202 -7.00 15.16 -9.94
C GLY A 202 -7.62 14.70 -8.61
N GLY A 203 -6.80 14.62 -7.57
CA GLY A 203 -7.18 14.13 -6.25
C GLY A 203 -6.84 12.66 -6.03
N VAL A 204 -7.48 12.03 -5.04
CA VAL A 204 -7.23 10.64 -4.64
C VAL A 204 -7.93 9.69 -5.61
N SER A 205 -7.15 8.91 -6.35
CA SER A 205 -7.66 7.97 -7.34
C SER A 205 -7.12 6.56 -7.10
N SER A 206 -7.98 5.57 -7.29
CA SER A 206 -7.56 4.16 -7.37
C SER A 206 -7.29 3.79 -8.83
N PHE A 207 -6.27 2.97 -9.06
CA PHE A 207 -5.89 2.53 -10.40
C PHE A 207 -5.77 1.02 -10.51
N ARG A 208 -5.90 0.53 -11.74
CA ARG A 208 -5.72 -0.87 -12.12
C ARG A 208 -5.06 -0.93 -13.49
N LEU A 209 -3.92 -1.61 -13.57
CA LEU A 209 -3.16 -1.84 -14.80
C LEU A 209 -2.94 -3.34 -14.97
N ARG A 210 -3.02 -3.84 -16.20
CA ARG A 210 -2.98 -5.29 -16.49
C ARG A 210 -2.19 -5.63 -17.72
N PHE A 211 -1.46 -6.74 -17.66
CA PHE A 211 -0.69 -7.24 -18.79
C PHE A 211 -0.41 -8.74 -18.62
N PRO A 212 -0.24 -9.50 -19.72
CA PRO A 212 0.18 -10.89 -19.64
C PRO A 212 1.67 -11.01 -19.30
N ALA A 213 2.02 -11.94 -18.42
CA ALA A 213 3.42 -12.26 -18.14
C ALA A 213 4.09 -12.90 -19.37
N PHE A 214 5.09 -12.23 -19.95
CA PHE A 214 5.65 -12.60 -21.26
C PHE A 214 6.94 -13.46 -21.18
N GLY A 215 7.59 -13.54 -20.01
CA GLY A 215 8.88 -14.25 -19.81
C GLY A 215 8.79 -15.47 -18.90
N ILE A 216 9.94 -16.12 -18.66
CA ILE A 216 10.14 -17.11 -17.59
C ILE A 216 11.35 -16.66 -16.77
N GLY A 217 11.29 -16.81 -15.45
CA GLY A 217 12.27 -16.33 -14.49
C GLY A 217 11.89 -14.98 -13.88
N ARG A 218 12.90 -14.26 -13.42
CA ARG A 218 12.78 -12.91 -12.85
C ARG A 218 12.31 -11.93 -13.91
N ALA A 219 11.26 -11.17 -13.63
CA ALA A 219 10.76 -10.12 -14.49
C ALA A 219 10.56 -8.83 -13.68
N GLU A 220 10.75 -7.69 -14.35
CA GLU A 220 10.60 -6.36 -13.77
C GLU A 220 9.92 -5.44 -14.77
N THR A 221 8.96 -4.65 -14.29
CA THR A 221 8.29 -3.59 -15.07
C THR A 221 8.35 -2.29 -14.29
N THR A 222 8.23 -1.16 -14.97
CA THR A 222 8.32 0.17 -14.34
C THR A 222 6.96 0.84 -14.40
N LEU A 223 6.45 1.25 -13.23
CA LEU A 223 5.29 2.13 -13.11
C LEU A 223 5.77 3.58 -13.19
N GLU A 224 5.26 4.34 -14.15
CA GLU A 224 5.62 5.74 -14.40
C GLU A 224 4.40 6.66 -14.33
N LEU A 225 4.56 7.82 -13.71
CA LEU A 225 3.58 8.92 -13.72
C LEU A 225 4.16 10.06 -14.55
N ASP A 226 3.51 10.40 -15.67
CA ASP A 226 3.97 11.43 -16.61
C ASP A 226 5.48 11.33 -16.93
N HIS A 227 5.93 10.11 -17.24
CA HIS A 227 7.32 9.76 -17.59
C HIS A 227 8.32 9.75 -16.43
N LYS A 228 7.90 10.05 -15.19
CA LYS A 228 8.72 9.88 -14.00
C LYS A 228 8.53 8.48 -13.41
N PRO A 229 9.59 7.70 -13.16
CA PRO A 229 9.46 6.39 -12.54
C PRO A 229 8.99 6.52 -11.10
N LEU A 230 7.88 5.87 -10.76
CA LEU A 230 7.33 5.80 -9.40
C LEU A 230 7.82 4.55 -8.67
N LYS A 231 7.68 3.38 -9.31
CA LYS A 231 7.98 2.10 -8.66
C LYS A 231 8.33 1.04 -9.69
N LYS A 232 9.32 0.22 -9.35
CA LYS A 232 9.64 -1.02 -10.05
C LYS A 232 8.74 -2.13 -9.52
N VAL A 233 8.14 -2.88 -10.42
CA VAL A 233 7.22 -3.98 -10.14
C VAL A 233 7.93 -5.26 -10.54
N ALA A 234 8.51 -5.92 -9.56
CA ALA A 234 9.23 -7.19 -9.72
C ALA A 234 8.31 -8.38 -9.42
N PHE A 235 8.39 -9.41 -10.24
CA PHE A 235 7.63 -10.65 -10.08
C PHE A 235 8.34 -11.83 -10.75
N TYR A 236 8.14 -13.03 -10.22
CA TYR A 236 8.72 -14.25 -10.79
C TYR A 236 7.72 -14.96 -11.67
N THR A 237 8.13 -15.34 -12.88
CA THR A 237 7.28 -16.05 -13.83
C THR A 237 7.77 -17.48 -14.04
N ARG A 238 6.96 -18.48 -13.74
CA ARG A 238 7.29 -19.89 -13.99
C ARG A 238 6.72 -20.40 -15.31
N LYS A 239 7.13 -21.62 -15.69
CA LYS A 239 6.64 -22.28 -16.91
C LYS A 239 5.10 -22.35 -16.94
N PRO A 240 4.47 -22.16 -18.11
CA PRO A 240 3.03 -22.28 -18.24
C PRO A 240 2.61 -23.74 -17.99
N GLN A 241 1.40 -23.93 -17.46
CA GLN A 241 0.79 -25.26 -17.42
C GLN A 241 0.24 -25.56 -18.82
N PRO A 242 0.69 -26.63 -19.48
CA PRO A 242 0.23 -26.94 -20.83
C PRO A 242 -1.26 -27.29 -20.80
N LEU A 243 -2.06 -26.62 -21.63
CA LEU A 243 -3.47 -26.94 -21.82
C LEU A 243 -3.63 -27.94 -22.96
N SER A 244 -4.56 -28.88 -22.82
CA SER A 244 -5.01 -29.71 -23.94
C SER A 244 -6.25 -29.08 -24.57
N VAL A 245 -6.10 -28.51 -25.77
CA VAL A 245 -7.15 -27.76 -26.47
C VAL A 245 -7.65 -28.52 -27.70
N TYR A 246 -8.96 -28.72 -27.78
CA TYR A 246 -9.61 -29.35 -28.92
C TYR A 246 -10.38 -28.33 -29.74
N PHE A 247 -10.16 -28.26 -31.05
CA PHE A 247 -10.96 -27.45 -31.95
C PHE A 247 -12.00 -28.33 -32.66
N MET A 248 -13.27 -28.01 -32.43
CA MET A 248 -14.42 -28.63 -33.08
C MET A 248 -15.14 -27.56 -33.92
N LEU A 249 -14.72 -27.40 -35.17
CA LEU A 249 -15.22 -26.35 -36.05
C LEU A 249 -15.95 -26.96 -37.24
N GLN A 250 -16.98 -26.27 -37.73
CA GLN A 250 -17.63 -26.65 -38.98
C GLN A 250 -16.72 -26.36 -40.17
N SER A 251 -16.11 -25.17 -40.17
CA SER A 251 -15.19 -24.70 -41.21
C SER A 251 -14.04 -23.91 -40.56
N PRO A 252 -12.81 -24.43 -40.57
CA PRO A 252 -11.65 -23.72 -40.03
C PRO A 252 -11.33 -22.50 -40.89
N ASP A 253 -11.29 -21.35 -40.24
CA ASP A 253 -10.97 -20.04 -40.82
C ASP A 253 -9.54 -19.59 -40.46
N PHE A 254 -9.21 -18.34 -40.79
CA PHE A 254 -7.91 -17.75 -40.45
C PHE A 254 -7.75 -17.57 -38.94
N GLU A 255 -8.81 -17.19 -38.22
CA GLU A 255 -8.77 -16.95 -36.77
C GLU A 255 -8.45 -18.24 -36.00
N SER A 256 -9.17 -19.32 -36.28
CA SER A 256 -8.97 -20.62 -35.64
C SER A 256 -7.56 -21.18 -35.84
N LYS A 257 -7.03 -21.12 -37.07
CA LYS A 257 -5.65 -21.53 -37.37
C LYS A 257 -4.64 -20.66 -36.61
N THR A 258 -4.87 -19.35 -36.63
CA THR A 258 -4.01 -18.37 -35.98
C THR A 258 -3.92 -18.60 -34.47
N LEU A 259 -5.06 -18.88 -33.85
CA LEU A 259 -5.19 -19.20 -32.43
C LEU A 259 -4.58 -20.57 -32.10
N ALA A 260 -4.83 -21.60 -32.91
CA ALA A 260 -4.26 -22.93 -32.71
C ALA A 260 -2.72 -22.91 -32.74
N GLU A 261 -2.13 -22.19 -33.70
CA GLU A 261 -0.69 -21.97 -33.75
C GLU A 261 -0.18 -21.20 -32.53
N TRP A 262 -0.90 -20.16 -32.10
CA TRP A 262 -0.53 -19.36 -30.94
C TRP A 262 -0.56 -20.19 -29.64
N LEU A 263 -1.59 -21.00 -29.46
CA LEU A 263 -1.69 -21.96 -28.35
C LEU A 263 -0.52 -22.95 -28.35
N GLY A 264 -0.18 -23.47 -29.53
CA GLY A 264 0.98 -24.34 -29.73
C GLY A 264 2.31 -23.67 -29.36
N LYS A 265 2.54 -22.44 -29.82
CA LYS A 265 3.73 -21.64 -29.46
C LYS A 265 3.82 -21.34 -27.97
N ASN A 266 2.70 -21.25 -27.26
CA ASN A 266 2.64 -21.09 -25.81
C ASN A 266 2.69 -22.42 -25.03
N GLY A 267 3.01 -23.54 -25.69
CA GLY A 267 3.24 -24.83 -25.05
C GLY A 267 1.99 -25.68 -24.82
N SER A 268 0.83 -25.26 -25.32
CA SER A 268 -0.40 -26.07 -25.25
C SER A 268 -0.36 -27.20 -26.28
N ARG A 269 -1.01 -28.32 -25.97
CA ARG A 269 -1.28 -29.40 -26.94
C ARG A 269 -2.58 -29.06 -27.65
N VAL A 270 -2.55 -29.03 -28.98
CA VAL A 270 -3.72 -28.65 -29.78
C VAL A 270 -4.07 -29.77 -30.74
N GLU A 271 -5.33 -30.16 -30.77
CA GLU A 271 -5.90 -31.03 -31.79
C GLU A 271 -7.05 -30.32 -32.48
N MET A 272 -6.99 -30.22 -33.80
CA MET A 272 -8.02 -29.57 -34.63
C MET A 272 -8.53 -30.59 -35.63
N ILE A 273 -9.84 -30.84 -35.57
CA ILE A 273 -10.51 -31.67 -36.58
C ILE A 273 -11.18 -30.75 -37.59
N THR A 274 -10.89 -31.00 -38.86
CA THR A 274 -11.45 -30.28 -39.99
C THR A 274 -12.18 -31.26 -40.90
N THR A 275 -13.40 -30.93 -41.30
CA THR A 275 -14.15 -31.75 -42.26
C THR A 275 -13.71 -31.36 -43.66
N VAL A 276 -13.05 -32.28 -44.38
CA VAL A 276 -12.54 -32.04 -45.75
C VAL A 276 -13.58 -32.44 -46.80
N ALA A 277 -14.39 -33.45 -46.51
CA ALA A 277 -15.53 -33.89 -47.32
C ALA A 277 -16.58 -34.57 -46.43
N LYS A 278 -17.77 -34.88 -46.99
CA LYS A 278 -18.81 -35.65 -46.27
C LYS A 278 -18.19 -36.97 -45.77
N ASN A 279 -18.13 -37.14 -44.45
CA ASN A 279 -17.51 -38.27 -43.74
C ASN A 279 -15.97 -38.37 -43.79
N THR A 280 -15.26 -37.37 -44.32
CA THR A 280 -13.79 -37.33 -44.32
C THR A 280 -13.29 -36.21 -43.42
N GLN A 281 -12.58 -36.58 -42.36
CA GLN A 281 -12.00 -35.65 -41.40
C GLN A 281 -10.47 -35.67 -41.48
N ARG A 282 -9.86 -34.49 -41.38
CA ARG A 282 -8.42 -34.34 -41.21
C ARG A 282 -8.16 -33.83 -39.80
N THR A 283 -7.27 -34.51 -39.08
CA THR A 283 -6.82 -34.07 -37.75
C THR A 283 -5.45 -33.41 -37.89
N ILE A 284 -5.33 -32.20 -37.38
CA ILE A 284 -4.07 -31.47 -37.24
C ILE A 284 -3.71 -31.50 -35.75
N SER A 285 -2.52 -31.98 -35.42
CA SER A 285 -2.03 -32.04 -34.04
C SER A 285 -0.76 -31.21 -33.88
N ILE A 286 -0.71 -30.36 -32.85
CA ILE A 286 0.44 -29.52 -32.49
C ILE A 286 0.94 -29.96 -31.10
N ASN A 287 2.27 -30.02 -30.92
CA ASN A 287 2.93 -30.48 -29.70
C ASN A 287 2.51 -31.90 -29.25
N ARG A 288 2.51 -32.85 -30.19
CA ARG A 288 2.19 -34.26 -29.91
C ARG A 288 3.29 -34.90 -29.06
N TRP A 289 2.91 -35.61 -28.00
CA TRP A 289 3.85 -36.39 -27.20
C TRP A 289 4.31 -37.65 -27.94
N VAL A 290 5.54 -38.06 -27.65
CA VAL A 290 6.20 -39.24 -28.24
C VAL A 290 5.47 -40.54 -27.90
N ASN A 291 4.77 -40.60 -26.75
CA ASN A 291 3.92 -41.73 -26.35
C ASN A 291 2.44 -41.29 -26.23
N PRO A 292 1.53 -41.78 -27.11
CA PRO A 292 0.16 -41.26 -27.19
C PRO A 292 -0.74 -41.85 -26.10
N LYS A 293 -0.86 -41.15 -24.97
CA LYS A 293 -2.08 -41.25 -24.16
C LYS A 293 -3.27 -40.71 -24.99
N PRO A 294 -4.49 -41.25 -24.82
CA PRO A 294 -5.68 -40.72 -25.48
C PRO A 294 -5.81 -39.22 -25.18
N PHE A 295 -6.16 -38.43 -26.19
CA PHE A 295 -6.28 -36.98 -26.03
C PHE A 295 -7.48 -36.65 -25.16
N VAL A 296 -7.21 -36.05 -24.00
CA VAL A 296 -8.24 -35.58 -23.08
C VAL A 296 -8.18 -34.06 -23.09
N ALA A 297 -9.17 -33.44 -23.72
CA ALA A 297 -9.24 -31.98 -23.78
C ALA A 297 -9.60 -31.39 -22.41
N ASP A 298 -8.91 -30.33 -22.01
CA ASP A 298 -9.25 -29.45 -20.89
C ASP A 298 -10.18 -28.31 -21.36
N LEU A 299 -10.00 -27.88 -22.62
CA LEU A 299 -10.76 -26.83 -23.27
C LEU A 299 -11.18 -27.29 -24.68
N ILE A 300 -12.46 -27.11 -25.00
CA ILE A 300 -12.97 -27.24 -26.37
C ILE A 300 -13.26 -25.84 -26.94
N ILE A 301 -12.71 -25.53 -28.11
CA ILE A 301 -13.01 -24.30 -28.86
C ILE A 301 -13.91 -24.69 -30.04
N THR A 302 -15.05 -24.03 -30.18
CA THR A 302 -16.10 -24.46 -31.10
C THR A 302 -16.99 -23.32 -31.59
N ASP A 303 -17.72 -23.57 -32.67
CA ASP A 303 -18.78 -22.68 -33.18
C ASP A 303 -20.12 -22.94 -32.47
N PRO A 304 -21.05 -21.96 -32.43
CA PRO A 304 -22.38 -22.13 -31.82
C PRO A 304 -23.18 -23.31 -32.39
N GLU A 305 -22.92 -23.68 -33.65
CA GLU A 305 -23.63 -24.77 -34.31
C GLU A 305 -23.41 -26.13 -33.64
N ASN A 306 -22.25 -26.32 -33.02
CA ASN A 306 -21.86 -27.54 -32.34
C ASN A 306 -22.25 -27.56 -30.85
N ALA A 307 -23.00 -26.55 -30.35
CA ALA A 307 -23.42 -26.52 -28.94
C ALA A 307 -24.20 -27.78 -28.52
N GLY A 308 -24.96 -28.36 -29.45
CA GLY A 308 -25.72 -29.59 -29.24
C GLY A 308 -24.88 -30.89 -29.27
N HIS A 309 -23.62 -30.83 -29.69
CA HIS A 309 -22.79 -32.00 -29.96
C HIS A 309 -22.51 -32.80 -28.66
N PRO A 310 -22.60 -34.15 -28.67
CA PRO A 310 -22.42 -34.97 -27.47
C PRO A 310 -21.10 -34.73 -26.72
N MET A 311 -20.00 -34.52 -27.45
CA MET A 311 -18.69 -34.22 -26.86
C MET A 311 -18.67 -32.89 -26.10
N VAL A 312 -19.34 -31.86 -26.62
CA VAL A 312 -19.43 -30.54 -25.99
C VAL A 312 -20.27 -30.63 -24.71
N LYS A 313 -21.43 -31.28 -24.80
CA LYS A 313 -22.30 -31.53 -23.63
C LYS A 313 -21.58 -32.34 -22.55
N LYS A 314 -20.89 -33.42 -22.95
CA LYS A 314 -20.11 -34.26 -22.03
C LYS A 314 -18.98 -33.46 -21.38
N ALA A 315 -18.24 -32.66 -22.13
CA ALA A 315 -17.16 -31.84 -21.57
C ALA A 315 -17.68 -30.87 -20.49
N VAL A 316 -18.79 -30.18 -20.76
CA VAL A 316 -19.41 -29.28 -19.75
C VAL A 316 -19.93 -30.07 -18.55
N ALA A 317 -20.53 -31.25 -18.75
CA ALA A 317 -20.97 -32.10 -17.65
C ALA A 317 -19.81 -32.60 -16.78
N ASP A 318 -18.68 -32.93 -17.40
CA ASP A 318 -17.43 -33.37 -16.73
C ASP A 318 -16.66 -32.20 -16.06
N GLY A 319 -17.22 -30.98 -16.06
CA GLY A 319 -16.60 -29.81 -15.42
C GLY A 319 -15.53 -29.10 -16.27
N LYS A 320 -15.36 -29.48 -17.54
CA LYS A 320 -14.37 -28.91 -18.45
C LYS A 320 -14.85 -27.60 -19.07
N SER A 321 -13.95 -26.97 -19.83
CA SER A 321 -14.22 -25.67 -20.43
C SER A 321 -14.58 -25.77 -21.90
N VAL A 322 -15.52 -24.93 -22.34
CA VAL A 322 -15.90 -24.78 -23.74
C VAL A 322 -15.90 -23.29 -24.08
N LEU A 323 -15.28 -22.90 -25.19
CA LEU A 323 -15.32 -21.54 -25.72
C LEU A 323 -16.08 -21.51 -27.04
N PHE A 324 -17.11 -20.67 -27.10
CA PHE A 324 -17.79 -20.29 -28.32
C PHE A 324 -17.24 -18.97 -28.86
N PHE A 325 -16.81 -18.98 -30.12
CA PHE A 325 -16.29 -17.82 -30.86
C PHE A 325 -16.83 -17.86 -32.30
N ASN A 326 -16.44 -16.90 -33.15
CA ASN A 326 -16.91 -16.77 -34.53
C ASN A 326 -18.44 -16.72 -34.65
N ILE A 327 -19.07 -15.93 -33.78
CA ILE A 327 -20.52 -15.80 -33.75
C ILE A 327 -20.97 -14.84 -34.84
N ILE A 328 -21.68 -15.34 -35.85
CA ILE A 328 -22.20 -14.49 -36.94
C ILE A 328 -23.55 -13.88 -36.54
N GLN A 329 -24.43 -14.68 -35.93
CA GLN A 329 -25.77 -14.27 -35.51
C GLN A 329 -25.95 -14.49 -34.00
N PRO A 330 -25.71 -13.46 -33.17
CA PRO A 330 -25.68 -13.58 -31.70
C PRO A 330 -26.97 -14.11 -31.08
N GLU A 331 -28.13 -13.61 -31.50
CA GLU A 331 -29.42 -13.99 -30.90
C GLU A 331 -29.77 -15.48 -31.06
N PRO A 332 -29.79 -16.06 -32.29
CA PRO A 332 -30.07 -17.49 -32.44
C PRO A 332 -28.96 -18.35 -31.84
N ALA A 333 -27.68 -17.93 -31.95
CA ALA A 333 -26.55 -18.64 -31.37
C ALA A 333 -26.69 -18.78 -29.85
N ILE A 334 -27.01 -17.70 -29.15
CA ILE A 334 -27.17 -17.69 -27.69
C ILE A 334 -28.36 -18.55 -27.26
N LYS A 335 -29.51 -18.47 -27.96
CA LYS A 335 -30.66 -19.34 -27.68
C LYS A 335 -30.28 -20.82 -27.79
N LYS A 336 -29.54 -21.18 -28.83
CA LYS A 336 -29.06 -22.56 -29.05
C LYS A 336 -28.07 -23.00 -27.96
N ILE A 337 -27.12 -22.16 -27.58
CA ILE A 337 -26.14 -22.45 -26.50
C ILE A 337 -26.87 -22.62 -25.15
N ASN A 338 -27.78 -21.71 -24.81
CA ASN A 338 -28.58 -21.78 -23.58
C ASN A 338 -29.41 -23.06 -23.51
N ALA A 339 -30.10 -23.41 -24.60
CA ALA A 339 -30.91 -24.63 -24.66
C ALA A 339 -30.06 -25.91 -24.55
N ALA A 340 -28.87 -25.92 -25.16
CA ALA A 340 -28.02 -27.10 -25.20
C ALA A 340 -27.22 -27.35 -23.91
N LEU A 341 -26.77 -26.29 -23.24
CA LEU A 341 -25.83 -26.35 -22.11
C LEU A 341 -26.38 -25.84 -20.78
N GLY A 342 -27.64 -25.38 -20.74
CA GLY A 342 -28.25 -24.84 -19.54
C GLY A 342 -27.65 -23.51 -19.08
N THR A 343 -26.99 -22.78 -19.99
CA THR A 343 -26.50 -21.42 -19.72
C THR A 343 -27.64 -20.41 -19.74
N GLN A 344 -27.36 -19.19 -19.27
CA GLN A 344 -28.34 -18.10 -19.14
C GLN A 344 -27.78 -16.82 -19.76
N TRP A 345 -27.16 -16.94 -20.93
CA TRP A 345 -26.65 -15.81 -21.67
C TRP A 345 -27.79 -14.89 -22.10
N ARG A 346 -27.58 -13.60 -21.88
CA ARG A 346 -28.44 -12.52 -22.36
C ARG A 346 -27.56 -11.47 -23.02
N ILE A 347 -28.05 -10.92 -24.11
CA ILE A 347 -27.37 -9.88 -24.87
C ILE A 347 -28.33 -8.72 -25.10
N ARG A 348 -27.76 -7.53 -25.11
CA ARG A 348 -28.45 -6.30 -25.48
C ARG A 348 -27.75 -5.68 -26.67
N LYS A 349 -28.50 -5.34 -27.72
CA LYS A 349 -27.98 -4.61 -28.87
C LYS A 349 -27.56 -3.20 -28.45
N THR A 350 -26.34 -2.79 -28.81
CA THR A 350 -25.75 -1.49 -28.42
C THR A 350 -25.65 -0.50 -29.57
N SER A 351 -25.52 -0.98 -30.80
CA SER A 351 -25.43 -0.15 -32.02
C SER A 351 -26.21 -0.77 -33.17
N ASN A 352 -26.55 0.05 -34.18
CA ASN A 352 -27.12 -0.42 -35.44
C ASN A 352 -26.07 -0.71 -36.52
N GLU A 353 -24.80 -0.39 -36.27
CA GLU A 353 -23.67 -0.72 -37.14
C GLU A 353 -23.39 -2.23 -37.13
N GLU A 354 -22.81 -2.78 -38.20
CA GLU A 354 -22.45 -4.20 -38.29
C GLU A 354 -21.34 -4.60 -37.31
N SER A 355 -20.47 -3.65 -36.94
CA SER A 355 -19.42 -3.86 -35.95
C SER A 355 -19.15 -2.58 -35.16
N VAL A 356 -18.71 -2.75 -33.91
CA VAL A 356 -18.34 -1.67 -32.99
C VAL A 356 -16.87 -1.83 -32.62
N GLY A 357 -16.11 -0.73 -32.69
CA GLY A 357 -14.71 -0.70 -32.26
C GLY A 357 -14.58 -0.83 -30.74
N ILE A 358 -13.73 -1.75 -30.27
CA ILE A 358 -13.46 -2.00 -28.84
C ILE A 358 -12.08 -1.50 -28.39
N GLY A 359 -11.42 -0.70 -29.23
CA GLY A 359 -10.08 -0.16 -29.00
C GLY A 359 -8.95 -1.03 -29.54
N LYS A 360 -7.75 -0.45 -29.65
CA LYS A 360 -6.52 -1.10 -30.14
C LYS A 360 -6.69 -1.83 -31.49
N GLY A 361 -7.54 -1.30 -32.38
CA GLY A 361 -7.77 -1.85 -33.72
C GLY A 361 -8.65 -3.11 -33.79
N MET A 362 -9.30 -3.51 -32.69
CA MET A 362 -10.24 -4.63 -32.67
C MET A 362 -11.69 -4.16 -32.88
N THR A 363 -12.49 -5.05 -33.48
CA THR A 363 -13.93 -4.87 -33.68
C THR A 363 -14.71 -6.00 -33.02
N SER A 364 -15.95 -5.71 -32.65
CA SER A 364 -16.88 -6.67 -32.06
C SER A 364 -18.27 -6.52 -32.66
N LEU A 365 -19.10 -7.52 -32.47
CA LEU A 365 -20.51 -7.47 -32.80
C LEU A 365 -21.21 -6.37 -31.97
N PRO A 366 -22.27 -5.74 -32.47
CA PRO A 366 -22.94 -4.60 -31.84
C PRO A 366 -23.86 -5.03 -30.67
N TYR A 367 -23.34 -5.88 -29.79
CA TYR A 367 -24.05 -6.45 -28.65
C TYR A 367 -23.16 -6.41 -27.40
N GLN A 368 -23.82 -6.21 -26.26
CA GLN A 368 -23.21 -6.29 -24.95
C GLN A 368 -23.82 -7.47 -24.18
N LEU A 369 -22.96 -8.24 -23.51
CA LEU A 369 -23.38 -9.32 -22.61
C LEU A 369 -23.93 -8.69 -21.32
N GLU A 370 -25.14 -9.09 -20.93
CA GLU A 370 -25.71 -8.68 -19.64
C GLU A 370 -25.05 -9.48 -18.51
N GLU A 371 -24.79 -8.82 -17.38
CA GLU A 371 -24.19 -9.47 -16.23
C GLU A 371 -25.16 -10.42 -15.52
N ASN A 372 -24.63 -11.55 -15.04
CA ASN A 372 -25.35 -12.54 -14.24
C ASN A 372 -24.44 -13.01 -13.10
N LEU A 373 -25.01 -13.37 -11.95
CA LEU A 373 -24.28 -13.90 -10.78
C LEU A 373 -23.38 -15.10 -11.10
N ARG A 374 -23.75 -15.93 -12.08
CA ARG A 374 -22.95 -17.09 -12.51
C ARG A 374 -21.98 -16.78 -13.64
N GLN A 375 -21.91 -15.54 -14.07
CA GLN A 375 -21.06 -15.07 -15.16
C GLN A 375 -19.91 -14.23 -14.64
N ARG A 376 -18.76 -14.38 -15.28
CA ARG A 376 -17.58 -13.57 -15.07
C ARG A 376 -17.18 -12.95 -16.39
N SER A 377 -17.37 -11.64 -16.51
CA SER A 377 -16.96 -10.87 -17.68
C SER A 377 -15.44 -10.84 -17.81
N VAL A 378 -14.94 -10.92 -19.04
CA VAL A 378 -13.54 -10.72 -19.37
C VAL A 378 -13.33 -9.22 -19.52
N PHE A 379 -12.80 -8.59 -18.47
CA PHE A 379 -12.62 -7.14 -18.40
C PHE A 379 -11.95 -6.56 -19.66
N GLY A 380 -12.51 -5.45 -20.17
CA GLY A 380 -12.00 -4.74 -21.34
C GLY A 380 -12.39 -5.37 -22.69
N TYR A 381 -13.08 -6.52 -22.68
CA TYR A 381 -13.46 -7.23 -23.89
C TYR A 381 -14.93 -7.66 -23.86
N PRO A 382 -15.62 -7.74 -25.00
CA PRO A 382 -16.99 -8.23 -25.09
C PRO A 382 -17.01 -9.77 -25.08
N ALA A 383 -16.44 -10.35 -24.03
CA ALA A 383 -16.38 -11.77 -23.79
C ALA A 383 -16.67 -12.06 -22.32
N ALA A 384 -17.27 -13.20 -22.02
CA ALA A 384 -17.56 -13.61 -20.66
C ALA A 384 -17.56 -15.13 -20.52
N VAL A 385 -17.49 -15.61 -19.28
CA VAL A 385 -17.57 -17.05 -18.95
C VAL A 385 -18.67 -17.29 -17.93
N GLN A 386 -19.58 -18.21 -18.21
CA GLN A 386 -20.60 -18.67 -17.29
C GLN A 386 -20.21 -20.02 -16.68
N LYS A 387 -20.33 -20.15 -15.36
CA LYS A 387 -20.18 -21.43 -14.66
C LYS A 387 -21.53 -22.14 -14.56
N VAL A 388 -21.60 -23.36 -15.07
CA VAL A 388 -22.72 -24.30 -14.92
C VAL A 388 -22.18 -25.57 -14.24
N GLY A 389 -22.11 -26.72 -14.93
CA GLY A 389 -21.26 -27.85 -14.52
C GLY A 389 -19.78 -27.55 -14.77
N GLY A 390 -19.47 -27.19 -16.02
CA GLY A 390 -18.17 -26.69 -16.46
C GLY A 390 -18.17 -25.17 -16.68
N LYS A 391 -17.16 -24.68 -17.40
CA LYS A 391 -17.03 -23.27 -17.77
C LYS A 391 -17.38 -23.07 -19.23
N VAL A 392 -18.42 -22.31 -19.52
CA VAL A 392 -18.82 -21.98 -20.90
C VAL A 392 -18.41 -20.54 -21.16
N GLY A 393 -17.50 -20.32 -22.10
CA GLY A 393 -17.07 -19.00 -22.57
C GLY A 393 -17.79 -18.60 -23.84
N LEU A 394 -18.04 -17.30 -23.98
CA LEU A 394 -18.65 -16.69 -25.15
C LEU A 394 -17.84 -15.43 -25.51
N SER A 395 -17.43 -15.30 -26.77
CA SER A 395 -16.77 -14.11 -27.30
C SER A 395 -17.61 -13.49 -28.42
N LEU A 396 -17.86 -12.18 -28.33
CA LEU A 396 -18.51 -11.38 -29.36
C LEU A 396 -17.50 -10.57 -30.19
N VAL A 397 -16.20 -10.80 -30.01
CA VAL A 397 -15.15 -10.21 -30.85
C VAL A 397 -15.19 -10.84 -32.23
N ASN A 398 -15.08 -10.01 -33.27
CA ASN A 398 -15.17 -10.46 -34.66
C ASN A 398 -13.93 -11.25 -35.05
N GLU A 399 -12.77 -10.59 -35.08
CA GLU A 399 -11.50 -11.16 -35.52
C GLU A 399 -10.35 -10.55 -34.73
N THR A 400 -9.28 -11.33 -34.50
CA THR A 400 -8.07 -10.85 -33.81
C THR A 400 -6.79 -11.12 -34.58
N PHE A 401 -6.82 -11.99 -35.60
CA PHE A 401 -5.66 -12.24 -36.47
C PHE A 401 -5.07 -10.99 -37.13
N PRO A 402 -5.81 -9.90 -37.47
CA PRO A 402 -5.18 -8.70 -38.01
C PRO A 402 -4.14 -8.09 -37.07
N LEU A 403 -4.31 -8.22 -35.75
CA LEU A 403 -3.31 -7.79 -34.75
C LEU A 403 -2.00 -8.58 -34.86
N LYS A 404 -2.11 -9.89 -35.13
CA LYS A 404 -0.93 -10.74 -35.32
C LYS A 404 -0.21 -10.39 -36.62
N LEU A 405 -0.96 -10.07 -37.68
CA LEU A 405 -0.42 -9.67 -38.98
C LEU A 405 0.23 -8.28 -38.94
N SER A 406 -0.33 -7.35 -38.17
CA SER A 406 0.23 -5.99 -38.01
C SER A 406 1.45 -5.93 -37.08
N GLY A 407 1.78 -7.03 -36.41
CA GLY A 407 2.88 -7.12 -35.45
C GLY A 407 2.52 -6.70 -34.02
N ASP A 408 1.27 -6.31 -33.74
CA ASP A 408 0.76 -6.04 -32.38
C ASP A 408 0.46 -7.34 -31.62
N SER A 409 1.52 -8.13 -31.42
CA SER A 409 1.47 -9.39 -30.68
C SER A 409 1.14 -9.18 -29.20
N LEU A 410 1.38 -8.00 -28.63
CA LEU A 410 1.08 -7.71 -27.23
C LEU A 410 -0.43 -7.65 -26.99
N THR A 411 -1.16 -6.90 -27.82
CA THR A 411 -2.62 -6.83 -27.72
C THR A 411 -3.26 -8.19 -28.01
N TYR A 412 -2.77 -8.91 -29.02
CA TYR A 412 -3.21 -10.27 -29.33
C TYR A 412 -3.01 -11.22 -28.14
N ASN A 413 -1.81 -11.21 -27.54
CA ASN A 413 -1.48 -12.02 -26.36
C ASN A 413 -2.38 -11.65 -25.18
N ALA A 414 -2.58 -10.36 -24.92
CA ALA A 414 -3.39 -9.88 -23.80
C ALA A 414 -4.85 -10.33 -23.94
N PHE A 415 -5.43 -10.25 -25.15
CA PHE A 415 -6.79 -10.69 -25.42
C PHE A 415 -6.98 -12.19 -25.12
N TRP A 416 -6.20 -13.05 -25.79
CA TRP A 416 -6.37 -14.50 -25.64
C TRP A 416 -5.99 -14.99 -24.25
N SER A 417 -4.95 -14.41 -23.63
CA SER A 417 -4.60 -14.72 -22.24
C SER A 417 -5.72 -14.34 -21.27
N SER A 418 -6.43 -13.22 -21.51
CA SER A 418 -7.55 -12.79 -20.67
C SER A 418 -8.72 -13.79 -20.69
N ILE A 419 -9.10 -14.26 -21.88
CA ILE A 419 -10.18 -15.26 -22.02
C ILE A 419 -9.73 -16.60 -21.43
N LEU A 420 -8.54 -17.07 -21.80
CA LEU A 420 -8.03 -18.38 -21.37
C LEU A 420 -7.75 -18.44 -19.88
N GLN A 421 -7.37 -17.35 -19.22
CA GLN A 421 -7.18 -17.35 -17.77
C GLN A 421 -8.49 -17.68 -17.03
N VAL A 422 -9.63 -17.17 -17.53
CA VAL A 422 -10.94 -17.45 -16.92
C VAL A 422 -11.39 -18.89 -17.23
N LEU A 423 -11.12 -19.36 -18.45
CA LEU A 423 -11.47 -20.70 -18.91
C LEU A 423 -10.54 -21.82 -18.43
N SER A 424 -9.31 -21.52 -18.05
CA SER A 424 -8.35 -22.55 -17.67
C SER A 424 -8.87 -23.37 -16.49
N PRO A 425 -8.57 -24.68 -16.45
CA PRO A 425 -8.87 -25.49 -15.28
C PRO A 425 -8.18 -24.92 -14.05
N THR A 426 -8.67 -25.33 -12.89
CA THR A 426 -8.04 -24.99 -11.62
C THR A 426 -6.61 -25.49 -11.62
N GLN A 427 -5.66 -24.58 -11.39
CA GLN A 427 -4.24 -24.89 -11.52
C GLN A 427 -3.76 -25.73 -10.33
N GLU A 428 -2.98 -26.77 -10.62
CA GLU A 428 -2.28 -27.56 -9.61
C GLU A 428 -1.10 -26.79 -9.02
N SER A 429 -0.76 -27.05 -7.76
CA SER A 429 0.42 -26.47 -7.09
C SER A 429 0.51 -24.95 -7.25
N ALA A 430 -0.61 -24.27 -6.96
CA ALA A 430 -0.71 -22.83 -7.03
C ALA A 430 0.00 -22.23 -5.81
N VAL A 431 1.09 -21.50 -6.06
CA VAL A 431 1.77 -20.70 -5.05
C VAL A 431 1.43 -19.25 -5.35
N SER A 432 0.93 -18.54 -4.36
CA SER A 432 0.57 -17.13 -4.47
C SER A 432 1.18 -16.35 -3.33
N ALA A 433 1.94 -15.31 -3.67
CA ALA A 433 2.40 -14.30 -2.73
C ALA A 433 1.90 -12.94 -3.24
N VAL A 434 1.33 -12.14 -2.33
CA VAL A 434 0.92 -10.76 -2.64
C VAL A 434 2.16 -9.88 -2.47
N ALA A 435 2.63 -9.31 -3.56
CA ALA A 435 3.71 -8.35 -3.61
C ALA A 435 3.14 -6.91 -3.58
N PRO A 436 3.92 -5.89 -3.21
CA PRO A 436 5.31 -5.95 -2.77
C PRO A 436 5.47 -6.70 -1.45
N LEU A 437 6.49 -7.56 -1.37
CA LEU A 437 6.93 -8.16 -0.12
C LEU A 437 7.95 -7.20 0.48
N TRP A 438 7.76 -6.74 1.71
CA TRP A 438 8.67 -5.79 2.34
C TRP A 438 9.60 -6.48 3.33
N LYS A 439 10.84 -6.01 3.38
CA LYS A 439 11.79 -6.41 4.43
C LYS A 439 11.21 -6.06 5.81
N ASP A 440 11.38 -6.97 6.77
CA ASP A 440 10.95 -6.85 8.16
C ASP A 440 9.44 -6.65 8.38
N VAL A 441 8.62 -6.92 7.34
CA VAL A 441 7.15 -6.93 7.43
C VAL A 441 6.64 -8.36 7.23
N ARG A 442 5.67 -8.74 8.05
CA ARG A 442 4.99 -10.03 7.93
C ARG A 442 4.25 -10.12 6.59
N SER A 443 4.53 -11.18 5.85
CA SER A 443 3.94 -11.45 4.54
C SER A 443 3.28 -12.82 4.52
N SER A 444 2.10 -12.88 3.91
CA SER A 444 1.33 -14.12 3.78
C SER A 444 1.60 -14.78 2.42
N ILE A 445 1.88 -16.08 2.46
CA ILE A 445 2.08 -16.92 1.28
C ILE A 445 1.02 -18.02 1.31
N VAL A 446 0.30 -18.16 0.20
CA VAL A 446 -0.76 -19.15 0.04
C VAL A 446 -0.29 -20.27 -0.89
N LEU A 447 -0.37 -21.49 -0.40
CA LEU A 447 -0.16 -22.73 -1.14
C LEU A 447 -1.53 -23.36 -1.37
N ASN A 448 -1.91 -23.60 -2.62
CA ASN A 448 -3.22 -24.14 -2.94
C ASN A 448 -3.17 -25.24 -4.01
N HIS A 449 -4.10 -26.20 -3.89
CA HIS A 449 -4.30 -27.32 -4.81
C HIS A 449 -3.03 -28.15 -5.06
N PHE A 450 -2.33 -28.46 -3.97
CA PHE A 450 -1.28 -29.48 -3.99
C PHE A 450 -1.92 -30.86 -3.90
N SER A 451 -1.28 -31.87 -4.49
CA SER A 451 -1.77 -33.26 -4.44
C SER A 451 -1.76 -33.84 -3.03
N THR A 452 -0.90 -33.30 -2.18
CA THR A 452 -0.79 -33.61 -0.76
C THR A 452 -0.64 -32.32 0.04
N PRO A 453 -1.14 -32.25 1.29
CA PRO A 453 -0.87 -31.11 2.17
C PRO A 453 0.63 -30.92 2.34
N ILE A 454 1.12 -29.70 2.17
CA ILE A 454 2.54 -29.35 2.38
C ILE A 454 2.65 -28.78 3.79
N PRO A 455 3.21 -29.51 4.79
CA PRO A 455 3.32 -29.02 6.17
C PRO A 455 4.42 -27.96 6.35
N SER A 456 5.42 -27.97 5.47
CA SER A 456 6.54 -27.03 5.51
C SER A 456 7.20 -26.87 4.15
N PHE A 457 7.87 -25.74 3.91
CA PHE A 457 8.66 -25.51 2.71
C PHE A 457 9.89 -24.64 2.99
N SER A 458 10.88 -24.71 2.11
CA SER A 458 12.10 -23.87 2.19
C SER A 458 11.86 -22.49 1.60
N LEU A 459 12.26 -21.43 2.31
CA LEU A 459 12.15 -20.02 1.91
C LEU A 459 13.36 -19.22 2.40
N ALA A 460 14.09 -18.57 1.49
CA ALA A 460 15.21 -17.71 1.84
C ALA A 460 16.25 -18.36 2.78
N HIS A 461 16.45 -19.67 2.66
CA HIS A 461 17.29 -20.54 3.52
C HIS A 461 16.71 -20.95 4.88
N ASP A 462 15.44 -20.62 5.15
CA ASP A 462 14.72 -21.05 6.34
C ASP A 462 13.64 -22.10 5.99
N THR A 463 13.17 -22.85 7.00
CA THR A 463 12.05 -23.78 6.87
C THR A 463 10.79 -23.16 7.48
N VAL A 464 9.81 -22.88 6.63
CA VAL A 464 8.56 -22.24 7.04
C VAL A 464 7.47 -23.29 7.22
N LEU A 465 6.83 -23.29 8.39
CA LEU A 465 5.68 -24.13 8.68
C LEU A 465 4.41 -23.54 8.06
N THR A 466 3.56 -24.39 7.52
CA THR A 466 2.26 -23.99 6.98
C THR A 466 1.15 -24.26 7.99
N GLN A 467 0.13 -23.42 7.96
CA GLN A 467 -1.12 -23.62 8.65
C GLN A 467 -2.15 -24.12 7.64
N GLY A 468 -2.69 -25.31 7.86
CA GLY A 468 -3.73 -25.87 6.99
C GLY A 468 -5.03 -25.07 7.06
N SER A 469 -5.70 -24.90 5.93
CA SER A 469 -7.01 -24.26 5.88
C SER A 469 -8.09 -25.19 6.44
N PRO A 470 -9.01 -24.70 7.30
CA PRO A 470 -10.14 -25.50 7.78
C PRO A 470 -11.17 -25.78 6.67
N LEU A 471 -11.14 -25.04 5.57
CA LEU A 471 -12.09 -25.17 4.45
C LEU A 471 -11.58 -26.11 3.35
N ASN A 472 -10.27 -26.18 3.15
CA ASN A 472 -9.65 -27.01 2.13
C ASN A 472 -8.33 -27.59 2.64
N ALA A 473 -8.30 -28.91 2.87
CA ALA A 473 -7.12 -29.61 3.35
C ALA A 473 -5.90 -29.50 2.41
N LEU A 474 -6.11 -29.18 1.13
CA LEU A 474 -5.07 -28.97 0.13
C LEU A 474 -4.63 -27.51 0.00
N THR A 475 -5.11 -26.63 0.89
CA THR A 475 -4.68 -25.25 1.01
C THR A 475 -3.92 -25.06 2.33
N GLY A 476 -2.73 -24.48 2.23
CA GLY A 476 -1.95 -24.05 3.38
C GLY A 476 -1.58 -22.58 3.27
N THR A 477 -1.53 -21.89 4.40
CA THR A 477 -1.05 -20.50 4.49
C THR A 477 0.17 -20.43 5.38
N ALA A 478 1.15 -19.65 4.99
CA ALA A 478 2.35 -19.41 5.79
C ALA A 478 2.60 -17.92 5.94
N GLU A 479 2.91 -17.51 7.17
CA GLU A 479 3.31 -16.15 7.49
C GLU A 479 4.83 -16.12 7.65
N TYR A 480 5.52 -15.20 6.97
CA TYR A 480 6.97 -15.10 7.01
C TYR A 480 7.44 -13.65 7.07
N ILE A 481 8.56 -13.41 7.74
CA ILE A 481 9.21 -12.09 7.84
C ILE A 481 10.57 -12.17 7.15
N PHE A 482 10.71 -11.47 6.04
CA PHE A 482 11.95 -11.45 5.27
C PHE A 482 12.97 -10.52 5.92
N ARG A 483 14.17 -11.03 6.24
CA ARG A 483 15.26 -10.24 6.85
C ARG A 483 16.19 -9.59 5.83
N THR A 484 16.16 -10.06 4.59
CA THR A 484 16.98 -9.59 3.49
C THR A 484 16.08 -9.11 2.35
N SER A 485 16.56 -8.11 1.61
CA SER A 485 15.91 -7.61 0.40
C SER A 485 16.53 -8.24 -0.85
N GLY A 486 15.82 -8.18 -1.97
CA GLY A 486 16.23 -8.72 -3.27
C GLY A 486 15.51 -10.00 -3.65
N TRP A 487 16.05 -10.70 -4.66
CA TRP A 487 15.55 -12.00 -5.09
C TRP A 487 15.99 -13.08 -4.11
N LEU A 488 15.01 -13.74 -3.49
CA LEU A 488 15.24 -14.82 -2.53
C LEU A 488 14.68 -16.13 -3.07
N PRO A 489 15.36 -17.26 -2.85
CA PRO A 489 14.89 -18.57 -3.28
C PRO A 489 13.62 -18.97 -2.52
N PHE A 490 12.69 -19.57 -3.24
CA PHE A 490 11.46 -20.17 -2.74
C PHE A 490 11.39 -21.61 -3.26
N GLN A 491 11.44 -22.60 -2.36
CA GLN A 491 11.59 -24.00 -2.72
C GLN A 491 12.77 -24.22 -3.71
N ASP A 492 12.70 -25.26 -4.53
CA ASP A 492 13.82 -25.66 -5.40
C ASP A 492 13.92 -24.87 -6.70
N SER A 493 12.84 -24.17 -7.10
CA SER A 493 12.75 -23.61 -8.46
C SER A 493 12.05 -22.27 -8.58
N LEU A 494 11.55 -21.70 -7.48
CA LEU A 494 10.85 -20.41 -7.50
C LEU A 494 11.69 -19.37 -6.79
N GLU A 495 11.38 -18.10 -7.03
CA GLU A 495 11.98 -16.99 -6.31
C GLU A 495 10.90 -15.96 -6.02
N VAL A 496 11.12 -15.19 -4.95
CA VAL A 496 10.28 -14.05 -4.57
C VAL A 496 11.16 -12.82 -4.45
N TYR A 497 10.63 -11.66 -4.84
CA TYR A 497 11.33 -10.40 -4.69
C TYR A 497 10.88 -9.66 -3.43
N VAL A 498 11.83 -9.35 -2.56
CA VAL A 498 11.62 -8.55 -1.35
C VAL A 498 12.15 -7.16 -1.58
N GLU A 499 11.28 -6.18 -1.45
CA GLU A 499 11.59 -4.77 -1.66
C GLU A 499 12.43 -4.20 -0.50
N PRO A 500 13.40 -3.31 -0.80
CA PRO A 500 14.12 -2.54 0.21
C PRO A 500 13.22 -1.47 0.86
N GLU A 501 13.60 -1.05 2.06
CA GLU A 501 12.82 -0.15 2.91
C GLU A 501 13.05 1.34 2.58
N GLU A 502 12.58 1.79 1.42
CA GLU A 502 12.89 3.14 0.93
C GLU A 502 11.66 4.01 0.64
N SER A 503 10.48 3.40 0.42
CA SER A 503 9.29 4.12 -0.06
C SER A 503 8.31 4.53 1.05
N ALA A 504 7.49 5.55 0.82
CA ALA A 504 6.41 5.91 1.74
C ALA A 504 5.45 4.73 2.03
N VAL A 505 5.16 3.92 1.00
CA VAL A 505 4.32 2.71 1.14
C VAL A 505 4.96 1.68 2.07
N SER A 506 6.28 1.46 1.97
CA SER A 506 6.98 0.47 2.81
C SER A 506 6.96 0.87 4.27
N LYS A 507 7.22 2.15 4.56
CA LYS A 507 7.13 2.71 5.91
C LYS A 507 5.72 2.60 6.48
N ALA A 508 4.71 2.90 5.66
CA ALA A 508 3.31 2.79 6.04
C ALA A 508 2.90 1.33 6.38
N GLU A 509 3.32 0.34 5.59
CA GLU A 509 3.03 -1.07 5.87
C GLU A 509 3.74 -1.58 7.14
N ARG A 510 5.00 -1.18 7.37
CA ARG A 510 5.72 -1.50 8.62
C ARG A 510 5.05 -0.90 9.85
N LEU A 511 4.65 0.36 9.75
CA LEU A 511 3.94 1.04 10.83
C LEU A 511 2.60 0.36 11.10
N ARG A 512 1.85 0.00 10.05
CA ARG A 512 0.58 -0.73 10.17
C ARG A 512 0.76 -2.06 10.92
N GLU A 513 1.80 -2.81 10.59
CA GLU A 513 2.10 -4.06 11.29
C GLU A 513 2.49 -3.83 12.76
N THR A 514 3.30 -2.81 13.02
CA THR A 514 3.69 -2.44 14.39
C THR A 514 2.48 -2.02 15.23
N LEU A 515 1.56 -1.25 14.64
CA LEU A 515 0.33 -0.81 15.32
C LEU A 515 -0.63 -1.98 15.56
N ARG A 516 -0.74 -2.94 14.64
CA ARG A 516 -1.52 -4.17 14.86
C ARG A 516 -0.98 -4.96 16.05
N ALA A 517 0.34 -5.10 16.16
CA ALA A 517 0.97 -5.75 17.30
C ALA A 517 0.70 -4.98 18.61
N HIS A 518 0.76 -3.65 18.59
CA HIS A 518 0.44 -2.81 19.75
C HIS A 518 -1.01 -2.94 20.19
N HIS A 519 -1.96 -2.94 19.26
CA HIS A 519 -3.39 -3.03 19.56
C HIS A 519 -3.75 -4.36 20.24
N GLN A 520 -3.07 -5.46 19.88
CA GLN A 520 -3.25 -6.75 20.56
C GLN A 520 -2.79 -6.71 22.02
N ILE A 521 -1.78 -5.91 22.35
CA ILE A 521 -1.26 -5.75 23.73
C ILE A 521 -2.13 -4.77 24.54
N ALA A 522 -2.55 -3.66 23.92
CA ALA A 522 -3.30 -2.59 24.60
C ALA A 522 -4.71 -3.00 25.07
N GLN A 523 -5.32 -4.02 24.46
CA GLN A 523 -6.61 -4.54 24.91
C GLN A 523 -6.59 -5.12 26.35
N GLY A 524 -5.41 -5.34 26.94
CA GLY A 524 -5.27 -5.84 28.31
C GLY A 524 -5.18 -4.79 29.42
N ASN A 525 -4.77 -3.54 29.13
CA ASN A 525 -4.53 -2.51 30.15
C ASN A 525 -4.81 -1.11 29.59
N LEU A 526 -5.96 -0.51 29.94
CA LEU A 526 -6.32 0.85 29.55
C LEU A 526 -5.92 1.85 30.65
N PRO A 527 -4.91 2.71 30.45
CA PRO A 527 -4.61 3.78 31.40
C PRO A 527 -5.69 4.87 31.36
N THR A 528 -6.19 5.26 32.53
CA THR A 528 -7.17 6.35 32.67
C THR A 528 -6.43 7.69 32.80
N ALA A 529 -6.50 8.53 31.78
CA ALA A 529 -5.82 9.83 31.78
C ALA A 529 -6.49 10.82 32.75
N SER A 530 -5.71 11.37 33.69
CA SER A 530 -6.17 12.41 34.62
C SER A 530 -5.67 13.78 34.15
N PRO A 531 -6.50 14.85 34.15
CA PRO A 531 -6.07 16.19 33.75
C PRO A 531 -5.01 16.74 34.72
N GLN A 532 -3.86 17.17 34.19
CA GLN A 532 -2.77 17.73 35.00
C GLN A 532 -2.07 18.91 34.31
N VAL A 533 -1.32 19.67 35.10
CA VAL A 533 -0.76 20.96 34.73
C VAL A 533 0.74 20.79 34.43
N ILE A 534 1.19 21.18 33.25
CA ILE A 534 2.61 21.16 32.88
C ILE A 534 3.25 22.47 33.32
N SER A 535 4.37 22.36 34.04
CA SER A 535 5.18 23.48 34.50
C SER A 535 6.33 23.72 33.53
N SER A 536 6.35 24.87 32.87
CA SER A 536 7.45 25.30 32.00
C SER A 536 8.36 26.30 32.73
N LYS A 537 9.68 26.08 32.65
CA LYS A 537 10.72 26.96 33.21
C LYS A 537 11.38 27.82 32.12
N LEU A 538 11.83 29.01 32.48
CA LEU A 538 12.70 29.82 31.61
C LEU A 538 14.04 29.08 31.38
N PRO A 539 14.53 28.96 30.13
CA PRO A 539 15.83 28.36 29.85
C PRO A 539 16.97 29.08 30.57
N ASP A 540 17.95 28.33 31.09
CA ASP A 540 19.07 28.89 31.88
C ASP A 540 19.91 29.92 31.10
N TRP A 541 20.04 29.77 29.78
CA TRP A 541 20.78 30.72 28.94
C TRP A 541 20.14 32.11 28.91
N ALA A 542 18.81 32.20 29.03
CA ALA A 542 18.09 33.47 29.01
C ALA A 542 18.40 34.27 30.29
N TRP A 543 18.50 33.59 31.42
CA TRP A 543 18.98 34.18 32.69
C TRP A 543 20.43 34.64 32.57
N MET A 544 21.30 33.82 31.99
CA MET A 544 22.70 34.18 31.76
C MET A 544 22.84 35.45 30.91
N LEU A 545 22.05 35.58 29.84
CA LEU A 545 22.06 36.77 28.98
C LEU A 545 21.59 38.02 29.75
N LEU A 546 20.55 37.88 30.57
CA LEU A 546 20.04 38.97 31.40
C LEU A 546 21.03 39.41 32.48
N PHE A 547 21.75 38.47 33.11
CA PHE A 547 22.86 38.79 34.02
C PHE A 547 24.01 39.49 33.33
N LEU A 548 24.41 39.01 32.15
CA LEU A 548 25.50 39.58 31.38
C LEU A 548 25.16 41.01 30.93
N LEU A 549 23.92 41.27 30.54
CA LEU A 549 23.43 42.61 30.21
C LEU A 549 23.47 43.54 31.43
N CYS A 550 23.03 43.06 32.61
CA CYS A 550 23.10 43.87 33.84
C CYS A 550 24.55 44.18 34.24
N LEU A 551 25.46 43.21 34.16
CA LEU A 551 26.88 43.39 34.48
C LEU A 551 27.60 44.30 33.49
N THR A 552 27.33 44.16 32.19
CA THR A 552 27.89 45.04 31.16
C THR A 552 27.39 46.47 31.31
N ALA A 553 26.10 46.68 31.62
CA ALA A 553 25.57 48.00 31.95
C ALA A 553 26.27 48.61 33.17
N LEU A 554 26.51 47.81 34.22
CA LEU A 554 27.24 48.25 35.43
C LEU A 554 28.71 48.58 35.17
N TRP A 555 29.34 47.93 34.18
CA TRP A 555 30.71 48.17 33.77
C TRP A 555 30.88 49.36 32.80
N ILE A 556 29.88 49.61 31.95
CA ILE A 556 29.85 50.74 31.02
C ILE A 556 29.53 52.04 31.75
N GLU A 557 28.65 52.00 32.76
CA GLU A 557 28.26 53.16 33.57
C GLU A 557 29.42 54.06 33.98
N PRO A 558 30.55 53.56 34.50
CA PRO A 558 31.64 54.42 34.93
C PRO A 558 32.45 55.06 33.80
N LYS A 559 32.28 54.57 32.57
CA LYS A 559 33.03 55.02 31.38
C LYS A 559 32.26 56.02 30.54
N LEU A 560 30.95 56.09 30.69
CA LEU A 560 30.12 57.14 30.09
C LEU A 560 30.33 58.43 30.89
N ARG A 561 31.24 59.29 30.40
CA ARG A 561 31.36 60.68 30.89
C ARG A 561 30.05 61.40 30.54
N TYR A 562 29.19 61.59 31.55
CA TYR A 562 28.06 62.51 31.49
C TYR A 562 28.46 63.87 32.04
#